data_AF-A0A2G0QAL6-F1
#
_entry.id   AF-A0A2G0QAL6-F1
#
_cell.length_a   1.000
_cell.length_b   1.000
_cell.length_c   1.000
_cell.angle_alpha   90.00
_cell.angle_beta   90.00
_cell.angle_gamma   90.00
#
_symmetry.space_group_name_H-M   'P 1'
#
loop_
_entity.id
_entity.type
_entity.pdbx_description
1 polymer ?
#
loop_
_entity_poly.entity_id
_entity_poly.type
_entity_poly.pdbx_seq_one_letter_code
_entity_poly.pdbx_strand_id
1 'polypeptide(L)'
;MIRDDINSIPKVTNPKNGQTNFNHAEQKLFNHFQDTYKGNKVDINMSIQNTSATSPGMCTGCETNSEIFAKQNKDFIINVFHGTTGTRP
;
A
#
# COMPACT_ATOMS: atom_id res chain seq x y z
N MET A 1 11.03 8.41 -7.39
CA MET A 1 10.71 6.97 -7.28
C MET A 1 11.41 6.44 -6.03
N ILE A 2 10.67 5.89 -5.08
CA ILE A 2 11.24 5.24 -3.90
C ILE A 2 11.90 3.94 -4.38
N ARG A 3 13.23 3.90 -4.38
CA ARG A 3 14.00 2.78 -4.96
C ARG A 3 14.32 1.72 -3.91
N ASP A 4 14.66 2.15 -2.70
CA ASP A 4 15.11 1.29 -1.61
C ASP A 4 14.02 1.16 -0.52
N ASP A 5 13.88 -0.05 0.03
CA ASP A 5 12.89 -0.42 1.04
C ASP A 5 13.57 -1.36 2.05
N ILE A 6 13.53 -1.01 3.34
CA ILE A 6 14.16 -1.78 4.42
C ILE A 6 13.24 -2.86 5.03
N ASN A 7 12.06 -3.10 4.44
CA ASN A 7 11.03 -4.05 4.88
C ASN A 7 10.43 -3.73 6.26
N SER A 8 10.21 -2.46 6.57
CA SER A 8 9.54 -2.04 7.81
C SER A 8 8.07 -2.49 7.87
N ILE A 9 7.43 -2.68 6.71
CA ILE A 9 6.12 -3.30 6.54
C ILE A 9 6.32 -4.64 5.84
N PRO A 10 5.80 -5.76 6.38
CA PRO A 10 6.00 -7.07 5.78
C PRO A 10 5.34 -7.16 4.40
N LYS A 11 6.04 -7.74 3.42
CA LYS A 11 5.42 -8.08 2.14
C LYS A 11 4.39 -9.21 2.31
N VAL A 12 3.37 -9.21 1.48
CA VAL A 12 2.40 -10.31 1.37
C VAL A 12 2.75 -11.17 0.16
N THR A 13 2.82 -12.47 0.39
CA THR A 13 3.02 -13.48 -0.66
C THR A 13 1.69 -14.12 -0.98
N ASN A 14 1.33 -14.14 -2.27
CA ASN A 14 0.17 -14.87 -2.75
C ASN A 14 0.45 -16.37 -2.66
N PRO A 15 -0.32 -17.15 -1.87
CA PRO A 15 -0.04 -18.57 -1.65
C PRO A 15 -0.27 -19.42 -2.91
N LYS A 16 -1.03 -18.92 -3.91
CA LYS A 16 -1.35 -19.68 -5.12
C LYS A 16 -0.23 -19.68 -6.16
N ASN A 17 0.53 -18.59 -6.25
CA ASN A 17 1.50 -18.40 -7.33
C ASN A 17 2.85 -17.83 -6.87
N GLY A 18 3.05 -17.63 -5.56
CA GLY A 18 4.30 -17.12 -4.99
C GLY A 18 4.61 -15.65 -5.32
N GLN A 19 3.74 -14.95 -6.05
CA GLN A 19 3.93 -13.54 -6.35
C GLN A 19 3.83 -12.72 -5.06
N THR A 20 4.63 -11.66 -4.98
CA THR A 20 4.66 -10.79 -3.81
C THR A 20 4.30 -9.36 -4.21
N ASN A 21 3.69 -8.62 -3.30
CA ASN A 21 3.45 -7.19 -3.49
C ASN A 21 4.70 -6.32 -3.23
N PHE A 22 5.88 -6.91 -3.03
CA PHE A 22 7.09 -6.20 -2.64
C PHE A 22 7.44 -5.01 -3.56
N ASN A 23 7.19 -5.15 -4.87
CA ASN A 23 7.49 -4.12 -5.86
C ASN A 23 6.30 -3.21 -6.18
N HIS A 24 5.16 -3.36 -5.51
CA HIS A 24 4.01 -2.50 -5.70
C HIS A 24 4.29 -1.09 -5.16
N ALA A 25 3.70 -0.08 -5.79
CA ALA A 25 3.90 1.31 -5.40
C ALA A 25 3.37 1.54 -3.97
N GLU A 26 2.24 0.92 -3.64
CA GLU A 26 1.61 0.96 -2.32
C GLU A 26 2.56 0.48 -1.23
N GLN A 27 3.22 -0.66 -1.46
CA GLN A 27 4.18 -1.23 -0.51
C GLN A 27 5.34 -0.27 -0.24
N LYS A 28 5.90 0.31 -1.30
CA LYS A 28 7.01 1.26 -1.19
C LYS A 28 6.59 2.55 -0.47
N LEU A 29 5.37 3.03 -0.71
CA LEU A 29 4.82 4.20 -0.02
C LEU A 29 4.62 3.92 1.47
N PHE A 30 4.01 2.79 1.84
CA PHE A 30 3.82 2.43 3.25
C PHE A 30 5.14 2.30 4.01
N ASN A 31 6.15 1.67 3.42
CA ASN A 31 7.48 1.62 4.02
C ASN A 31 8.09 3.01 4.17
N HIS A 32 8.03 3.84 3.13
CA HIS A 32 8.55 5.21 3.21
C HIS A 32 7.87 6.03 4.31
N PHE A 33 6.54 5.94 4.46
CA PHE A 33 5.84 6.65 5.53
C PHE A 33 6.21 6.15 6.91
N GLN A 34 6.31 4.82 7.05
CA GLN A 34 6.76 4.19 8.28
C GLN A 34 8.15 4.68 8.68
N ASP A 35 9.11 4.62 7.76
CA ASP A 35 10.51 4.94 8.03
C ASP A 35 10.71 6.43 8.30
N THR A 36 9.95 7.28 7.61
CA THR A 36 10.14 8.73 7.65
C THR A 36 9.39 9.38 8.81
N TYR A 37 8.19 8.89 9.13
CA TYR A 37 7.27 9.63 10.00
C TYR A 37 6.83 8.88 11.25
N LYS A 38 7.28 7.64 11.49
CA LYS A 38 6.97 6.90 12.71
C LYS A 38 7.21 7.75 13.96
N GLY A 39 6.22 7.75 14.87
CA GLY A 39 6.25 8.52 16.12
C GLY A 39 5.73 9.95 16.01
N ASN A 40 5.37 10.41 14.81
CA ASN A 40 4.73 11.71 14.59
C ASN A 40 3.21 11.56 14.39
N LYS A 41 2.48 12.68 14.48
CA LYS A 41 1.08 12.75 14.02
C LYS A 41 1.07 13.13 12.54
N VAL A 42 0.45 12.30 11.71
CA VAL A 42 0.51 12.44 10.25
C VAL A 42 -0.89 12.25 9.67
N ASP A 43 -1.23 13.07 8.67
CA ASP A 43 -2.42 12.88 7.84
C ASP A 43 -1.98 12.45 6.43
N ILE A 44 -2.41 11.26 6.01
CA ILE A 44 -2.07 10.64 4.74
C ILE A 44 -3.35 10.51 3.92
N ASN A 45 -3.40 11.22 2.79
CA ASN A 45 -4.48 11.10 1.81
C ASN A 45 -3.90 10.56 0.51
N MET A 46 -4.39 9.40 0.06
CA MET A 46 -3.89 8.72 -1.13
C MET A 46 -5.00 8.27 -2.05
N SER A 47 -4.80 8.48 -3.35
CA SER A 47 -5.66 7.92 -4.39
C SER A 47 -4.90 6.82 -5.13
N ILE A 48 -5.48 5.64 -5.17
CA ILE A 48 -4.89 4.46 -5.82
C ILE A 48 -5.79 4.06 -6.97
N GLN A 49 -5.22 4.07 -8.16
CA GLN A 49 -5.91 3.74 -9.40
C GLN A 49 -5.22 2.56 -10.08
N ASN A 50 -6.02 1.64 -10.60
CA ASN A 50 -5.53 0.55 -11.45
C ASN A 50 -6.32 0.47 -12.77
N THR A 51 -6.01 -0.53 -13.59
CA THR A 51 -6.65 -0.76 -14.90
C THR A 51 -7.68 -1.88 -14.88
N SER A 52 -8.05 -2.40 -13.70
CA SER A 52 -8.96 -3.54 -13.57
C SER A 52 -10.40 -3.13 -13.86
N ALA A 53 -11.11 -3.87 -14.71
CA ALA A 53 -12.52 -3.61 -14.97
C ALA A 53 -13.42 -3.84 -13.74
N THR A 54 -13.01 -4.69 -12.80
CA THR A 54 -13.90 -5.19 -11.73
C THR A 54 -13.33 -5.08 -10.31
N SER A 55 -12.08 -4.68 -10.16
CA SER A 55 -11.41 -4.61 -8.85
C SER A 55 -10.63 -3.30 -8.74
N PRO A 56 -11.28 -2.19 -8.34
CA PRO A 56 -10.63 -0.88 -8.27
C PRO A 56 -9.61 -0.79 -7.12
N GLY A 57 -8.59 0.05 -7.30
CA GLY A 57 -7.62 0.39 -6.25
C GLY A 57 -6.55 -0.69 -6.00
N MET A 58 -6.28 -0.94 -4.72
CA MET A 58 -5.22 -1.83 -4.29
C MET A 58 -5.53 -3.30 -4.61
N CYS A 59 -4.48 -4.11 -4.78
CA CYS A 59 -4.65 -5.57 -4.73
C CYS A 59 -4.80 -6.04 -3.27
N THR A 60 -5.38 -7.23 -3.06
CA THR A 60 -5.62 -7.82 -1.72
C THR A 60 -4.36 -7.86 -0.83
N GLY A 61 -3.18 -8.08 -1.42
CA GLY A 61 -1.93 -8.05 -0.67
C GLY A 61 -1.57 -6.66 -0.14
N CYS A 62 -1.82 -5.61 -0.92
CA CYS A 62 -1.61 -4.22 -0.50
C CYS A 62 -2.69 -3.75 0.47
N GLU A 63 -3.94 -4.21 0.33
CA GLU A 63 -5.01 -3.96 1.30
C GLU A 63 -4.63 -4.52 2.68
N THR A 64 -4.20 -5.78 2.73
CA THR A 64 -3.73 -6.43 3.98
C THR A 64 -2.60 -5.62 4.62
N ASN A 65 -1.65 -5.15 3.83
CA ASN A 65 -0.54 -4.32 4.33
C ASN A 65 -0.98 -2.95 4.82
N SER A 66 -1.97 -2.34 4.17
CA SER A 66 -2.54 -1.07 4.62
C SER A 66 -3.16 -1.18 6.01
N GLU A 67 -3.81 -2.32 6.31
CA GLU A 67 -4.35 -2.58 7.65
C GLU A 67 -3.26 -2.78 8.70
N ILE A 68 -2.19 -3.51 8.37
CA ILE A 68 -1.03 -3.69 9.26
C ILE A 68 -0.38 -2.34 9.54
N PHE A 69 -0.16 -1.55 8.50
CA PHE A 69 0.40 -0.20 8.60
C PHE A 69 -0.46 0.71 9.50
N ALA A 70 -1.78 0.72 9.32
CA ALA A 70 -2.70 1.48 10.17
C ALA A 70 -2.68 1.01 11.63
N LYS A 71 -2.63 -0.30 11.88
CA LYS A 71 -2.54 -0.86 13.25
C LYS A 71 -1.24 -0.48 13.96
N GLN A 72 -0.14 -0.39 13.22
CA GLN A 72 1.16 0.02 13.75
C GLN A 72 1.27 1.53 14.00
N ASN A 73 0.48 2.35 13.29
CA ASN A 73 0.52 3.81 13.33
C ASN A 73 -0.82 4.42 13.73
N LYS A 74 -1.25 4.17 14.97
CA LYS A 74 -2.57 4.61 15.47
C LYS A 74 -2.75 6.12 15.53
N ASP A 75 -1.64 6.88 15.55
CA ASP A 75 -1.65 8.34 15.56
C ASP A 75 -1.72 8.95 14.14
N PHE A 76 -1.76 8.12 13.10
CA PHE A 76 -1.93 8.57 11.73
C PHE A 76 -3.42 8.59 11.37
N ILE A 77 -3.82 9.61 10.63
CA ILE A 77 -5.09 9.63 9.90
C ILE A 77 -4.78 9.19 8.48
N ILE A 78 -5.38 8.09 8.02
CA ILE A 78 -5.07 7.49 6.72
C ILE A 78 -6.36 7.35 5.93
N ASN A 79 -6.48 8.10 4.84
CA ASN A 79 -7.59 8.01 3.90
C ASN A 79 -7.07 7.48 2.57
N VAL A 80 -7.62 6.34 2.14
CA VAL A 80 -7.28 5.72 0.86
C VAL A 80 -8.50 5.67 -0.04
N PHE A 81 -8.40 6.32 -1.20
CA PHE A 81 -9.45 6.40 -2.21
C PHE A 81 -9.13 5.43 -3.34
N HIS A 82 -10.00 4.47 -3.59
CA HIS A 82 -9.83 3.47 -4.64
C HIS A 82 -10.54 3.89 -5.93
N GLY A 83 -9.84 3.75 -7.06
CA GLY A 83 -10.37 3.99 -8.39
C GLY A 83 -9.87 2.99 -9.42
N THR A 84 -10.49 3.02 -10.60
CA THR A 84 -10.02 2.26 -11.76
C THR A 84 -10.29 3.04 -13.04
N THR A 85 -9.45 2.85 -14.06
CA THR A 85 -9.75 3.29 -15.43
C THR A 85 -10.70 2.33 -16.14
N GLY A 86 -10.85 1.10 -15.63
CA GLY A 86 -11.66 0.04 -16.24
C GLY A 86 -11.16 -0.44 -17.61
N THR A 87 -10.02 0.07 -18.07
CA THR A 87 -9.43 -0.19 -19.39
C THR A 87 -8.05 -0.78 -19.21
N ARG A 88 -7.83 -2.00 -19.73
CA ARG A 88 -6.50 -2.55 -19.93
C ARG A 88 -5.92 -1.90 -21.20
N PRO A 89 -4.83 -1.12 -21.10
CA PRO A 89 -4.17 -0.55 -22.27
C PRO A 89 -3.54 -1.64 -23.16
#